data_AF-T0FAF3-F1
#
_entry.id   AF-T0FAF3-F1
#
_cell.length_a   1.000
_cell.length_b   1.000
_cell.length_c   1.000
_cell.angle_alpha   90.00
_cell.angle_beta   90.00
_cell.angle_gamma   90.00
#
_symmetry.space_group_name_H-M   'P 1'
#
loop_
_entity.id
_entity.type
_entity.pdbx_description
1 polymer ?
#
loop_
_entity_poly.entity_id
_entity_poly.type
_entity_poly.pdbx_seq_one_letter_code
_entity_poly.pdbx_strand_id
1 'polypeptide(L)'
;MACGFYKKNESTFWKGPIDGSFKRPCGKCGYKWVEKHIYRVQFSSNIPKTAKCKCPVCNYEMEEKLQWQKSYLVTQGIDPYFGLPLWLKFQIGNHHIWAYNENHINDLINYIESDLRERIVYPTKWSMVARLPKWIKEAKNRKVIIKALKELNKKLEKIIRVFD
;
A
#
# COMPACT_ATOMS: atom_id res chain seq x y z
N MET A 1 27.48 5.39 -32.95
CA MET A 1 26.70 4.36 -32.25
C MET A 1 26.22 4.95 -30.92
N ALA A 2 24.97 5.39 -30.84
CA ALA A 2 24.39 5.91 -29.61
C ALA A 2 23.74 4.75 -28.83
N CYS A 3 24.35 4.34 -27.72
CA CYS A 3 23.74 3.42 -26.76
C CYS A 3 22.75 4.20 -25.90
N GLY A 4 21.52 4.36 -26.40
CA GLY A 4 20.41 4.93 -25.65
C GLY A 4 19.57 3.80 -25.03
N PHE A 5 19.96 3.31 -23.85
CA PHE A 5 19.11 2.40 -23.08
C PHE A 5 17.93 3.19 -22.53
N TYR A 6 16.81 3.23 -23.27
CA TYR A 6 15.56 3.77 -22.75
C TYR A 6 14.81 2.66 -22.02
N LYS A 7 14.59 2.82 -20.72
CA LYS A 7 13.74 1.91 -19.95
C LYS A 7 12.31 2.06 -20.49
N LYS A 8 11.81 1.05 -21.21
CA LYS A 8 10.40 0.99 -21.59
C LYS A 8 9.57 1.15 -20.32
N ASN A 9 8.59 2.06 -20.37
CA ASN A 9 7.65 2.40 -19.29
C ASN A 9 6.63 1.28 -19.09
N GLU A 10 7.06 0.03 -19.17
CA GLU A 10 6.24 -1.12 -18.85
C GLU A 10 6.23 -1.24 -17.32
N SER A 11 5.04 -1.24 -16.75
CA SER A 11 4.76 -1.64 -15.38
C SER A 11 5.05 -3.13 -15.13
N THR A 12 6.03 -3.72 -15.83
CA THR A 12 6.32 -5.15 -15.88
C THR A 12 6.76 -5.73 -14.54
N PHE A 13 7.27 -4.89 -13.63
CA PHE A 13 7.75 -5.31 -12.31
C PHE A 13 6.68 -5.35 -11.23
N TRP A 14 5.55 -4.65 -11.39
CA TRP A 14 4.53 -4.61 -10.34
C TRP A 14 3.79 -5.95 -10.26
N LYS A 15 3.84 -6.59 -9.09
CA LYS A 15 3.14 -7.84 -8.75
C LYS A 15 2.05 -7.62 -7.69
N GLY A 16 1.96 -6.40 -7.17
CA GLY A 16 1.06 -6.05 -6.08
C GLY A 16 -0.38 -5.79 -6.47
N PRO A 17 -1.17 -5.25 -5.52
CA PRO A 17 -2.56 -4.94 -5.74
C PRO A 17 -2.76 -3.89 -6.82
N ILE A 18 -3.86 -4.02 -7.56
CA ILE A 18 -4.28 -3.08 -8.60
C ILE A 18 -5.78 -2.84 -8.49
N ASP A 19 -6.20 -1.65 -8.87
CA ASP A 19 -7.60 -1.30 -9.00
C ASP A 19 -7.89 -0.85 -10.44
N GLY A 20 -8.96 -1.41 -10.99
CA GLY A 20 -9.49 -1.08 -12.30
C GLY A 20 -10.84 -0.41 -12.11
N SER A 21 -11.01 0.78 -12.68
CA SER A 21 -12.29 1.48 -12.57
C SER A 21 -12.68 2.22 -13.84
N PHE A 22 -13.97 2.46 -13.98
CA PHE A 22 -14.48 3.45 -14.91
C PHE A 22 -15.66 4.17 -14.28
N LYS A 23 -15.90 5.40 -14.74
CA LYS A 23 -17.04 6.21 -14.33
C LYS A 23 -17.49 7.07 -15.51
N ARG A 24 -18.74 6.89 -15.94
CA ARG A 24 -19.31 7.66 -17.05
C ARG A 24 -20.84 7.80 -16.94
N PRO A 25 -21.44 8.76 -17.65
CA PRO A 25 -22.88 8.79 -17.81
C PRO A 25 -23.40 7.63 -18.66
N CYS A 26 -24.63 7.23 -18.37
CA CYS A 26 -25.36 6.23 -19.17
C CYS A 26 -25.61 6.78 -20.58
N GLY A 27 -25.21 6.02 -21.61
CA GLY A 27 -25.42 6.39 -23.01
C GLY A 27 -26.88 6.36 -23.48
N LYS A 28 -27.81 5.79 -22.70
CA LYS A 28 -29.23 5.68 -23.05
C LYS A 28 -30.11 6.73 -22.37
N CYS A 29 -30.12 6.79 -21.03
CA CYS A 29 -31.01 7.67 -20.28
C CYS A 29 -30.31 8.91 -19.69
N GLY A 30 -29.00 9.07 -19.90
CA GLY A 30 -28.25 10.21 -19.35
C GLY A 30 -28.03 10.17 -17.84
N TYR A 31 -28.34 9.07 -17.14
CA TYR A 31 -28.02 8.91 -15.72
C TYR A 31 -26.54 9.20 -15.46
N LYS A 32 -26.25 10.07 -14.49
CA LYS A 32 -24.94 10.73 -14.34
C LYS A 32 -23.76 9.77 -14.16
N TRP A 33 -23.89 8.78 -13.27
CA TRP A 33 -22.74 7.98 -12.86
C TRP A 33 -23.06 6.49 -12.88
N VAL A 34 -22.72 5.84 -13.98
CA VAL A 34 -22.51 4.41 -14.02
C VAL A 34 -21.02 4.17 -13.80
N GLU A 35 -20.70 3.50 -12.69
CA GLU A 35 -19.33 3.20 -12.32
C GLU A 35 -19.16 1.70 -12.04
N LYS A 36 -17.93 1.23 -12.21
CA LYS A 36 -17.54 -0.13 -11.86
C LYS A 36 -16.13 -0.09 -11.30
N HIS A 37 -15.93 -0.78 -10.19
CA HIS A 37 -14.64 -0.94 -9.54
C HIS A 37 -14.29 -2.43 -9.45
N ILE A 38 -13.07 -2.77 -9.84
CA ILE A 38 -12.52 -4.11 -9.75
C ILE A 38 -11.20 -4.02 -8.99
N TYR A 39 -11.16 -4.65 -7.83
CA TYR A 39 -9.93 -4.77 -7.05
C TYR A 39 -9.31 -6.15 -7.29
N ARG A 40 -7.99 -6.19 -7.48
CA ARG A 40 -7.21 -7.43 -7.55
C ARG A 40 -6.04 -7.33 -6.58
N VAL A 41 -5.86 -8.37 -5.77
CA VAL A 41 -4.80 -8.44 -4.75
C VAL A 41 -3.42 -8.59 -5.41
N GLN A 42 -3.35 -9.21 -6.58
CA GLN A 42 -2.11 -9.43 -7.31
C GLN A 42 -2.29 -9.04 -8.77
N PHE A 43 -1.24 -8.44 -9.33
CA PHE A 43 -1.18 -8.14 -10.75
C PHE A 43 -0.94 -9.42 -11.56
N SER A 44 -1.75 -9.60 -12.59
CA SER A 44 -1.56 -10.62 -13.63
C SER A 44 -1.55 -9.95 -14.99
N SER A 45 -0.82 -10.50 -15.97
CA SER A 45 -0.87 -10.02 -17.36
C SER A 45 -2.27 -10.12 -17.97
N ASN A 46 -3.07 -11.10 -17.52
CA ASN A 46 -4.45 -11.32 -17.96
C ASN A 46 -5.45 -10.48 -17.15
N ILE A 47 -5.40 -9.15 -17.30
CA ILE A 47 -6.39 -8.23 -16.73
C ILE A 47 -7.44 -7.85 -17.79
N PRO A 48 -8.75 -7.82 -17.43
CA PRO A 48 -9.77 -7.41 -18.37
C PRO A 48 -9.57 -5.94 -18.75
N LYS A 49 -9.56 -5.65 -20.05
CA LYS A 49 -9.42 -4.27 -20.56
C LYS A 49 -10.74 -3.51 -20.48
N THR A 50 -11.86 -4.23 -20.47
CA THR A 50 -13.20 -3.68 -20.42
C THR A 50 -14.02 -4.35 -19.32
N ALA A 51 -15.10 -3.69 -18.90
CA ALA A 51 -16.08 -4.29 -18.01
C ALA A 51 -17.50 -3.87 -18.37
N LYS A 52 -18.41 -4.83 -18.29
CA LYS A 52 -19.85 -4.60 -18.45
C LYS A 52 -20.47 -4.10 -17.15
N CYS A 53 -21.38 -3.13 -17.23
CA CYS A 53 -22.19 -2.65 -16.11
C CYS A 53 -23.60 -2.30 -16.60
N LYS A 54 -24.58 -2.41 -15.70
CA LYS A 54 -25.97 -2.01 -15.96
C LYS A 54 -26.24 -0.67 -15.33
N CYS A 55 -26.91 0.21 -16.06
CA CYS A 55 -27.39 1.45 -15.50
C CYS A 55 -28.43 1.16 -14.39
N PRO A 56 -28.28 1.73 -13.18
CA PRO A 56 -29.22 1.47 -12.08
C PRO A 56 -30.61 2.07 -12.31
N VAL A 57 -30.77 2.95 -13.31
CA VAL A 57 -32.04 3.63 -13.62
C VAL A 57 -32.78 2.95 -14.76
N CYS A 58 -32.14 2.81 -15.93
CA CYS A 58 -32.81 2.32 -17.14
C CYS A 58 -32.43 0.87 -17.50
N ASN A 59 -31.63 0.21 -16.67
CA ASN A 59 -31.13 -1.16 -16.87
C ASN A 59 -30.36 -1.38 -18.19
N TYR A 60 -29.97 -0.31 -18.87
CA TYR A 60 -29.16 -0.39 -20.07
C TYR A 60 -27.79 -0.99 -19.74
N GLU A 61 -27.43 -2.06 -20.43
CA GLU A 61 -26.13 -2.68 -20.31
C GLU A 61 -25.13 -1.96 -21.22
N MET A 62 -23.97 -1.63 -20.66
CA MET A 62 -22.88 -0.98 -21.38
C MET A 62 -21.55 -1.62 -21.05
N GLU A 63 -20.60 -1.49 -21.96
CA GLU A 63 -19.24 -2.00 -21.80
C GLU A 63 -18.24 -0.86 -21.96
N GLU A 64 -17.38 -0.69 -20.96
CA GLU A 64 -16.41 0.40 -20.94
C GLU A 64 -15.00 -0.08 -20.67
N LYS A 65 -14.04 0.69 -21.17
CA LYS A 65 -12.62 0.49 -20.86
C LYS A 65 -12.36 0.76 -19.38
N LEU A 66 -11.66 -0.17 -18.73
CA LEU A 66 -11.18 0.00 -17.36
C LEU A 66 -9.88 0.80 -17.37
N GLN A 67 -9.81 1.81 -16.50
CA GLN A 67 -8.57 2.48 -16.15
C GLN A 67 -7.95 1.73 -14.98
N TRP A 68 -6.83 1.06 -15.24
CA TRP A 68 -6.07 0.32 -14.23
C TRP A 68 -4.97 1.18 -13.63
N GLN A 69 -4.85 1.12 -12.30
CA GLN A 69 -3.78 1.77 -11.56
C GLN A 69 -3.25 0.86 -10.44
N LYS A 70 -2.08 1.22 -9.90
CA LYS A 70 -1.49 0.53 -8.75
C LYS A 70 -2.28 0.89 -7.50
N SER A 71 -2.76 -0.12 -6.79
CA SER A 71 -3.42 0.08 -5.51
C SER A 71 -2.37 -0.03 -4.40
N TYR A 72 -1.79 1.10 -4.04
CA TYR A 72 -0.69 1.18 -3.08
C TYR A 72 -1.04 2.10 -1.91
N LEU A 73 -1.00 1.54 -0.70
CA LEU A 73 -1.04 2.31 0.53
C LEU A 73 0.22 2.00 1.35
N VAL A 74 1.00 3.03 1.67
CA VAL A 74 2.21 2.93 2.50
C VAL A 74 1.95 2.17 3.80
N THR A 75 0.75 2.29 4.36
CA THR A 75 0.34 1.63 5.62
C THR A 75 0.19 0.12 5.50
N GLN A 76 0.12 -0.45 4.29
CA GLN A 76 -0.06 -1.89 4.09
C GLN A 76 1.25 -2.67 4.13
N GLY A 77 2.41 -2.01 4.19
CA GLY A 77 3.72 -2.69 4.16
C GLY A 77 3.92 -3.45 2.85
N ILE A 78 3.69 -2.76 1.75
CA ILE A 78 3.93 -3.23 0.39
C ILE A 78 5.13 -2.44 -0.14
N ASP A 79 6.03 -3.09 -0.86
CA ASP A 79 7.12 -2.40 -1.53
C ASP A 79 6.57 -1.52 -2.68
N PRO A 80 6.92 -0.22 -2.73
CA PRO A 80 6.38 0.70 -3.73
C PRO A 80 6.86 0.43 -5.17
N TYR A 81 7.91 -0.36 -5.36
CA TYR A 81 8.47 -0.66 -6.67
C TYR A 81 7.89 -1.94 -7.27
N PHE A 82 7.98 -3.05 -6.52
CA PHE A 82 7.54 -4.38 -6.92
C PHE A 82 6.09 -4.68 -6.54
N GLY A 83 5.51 -3.98 -5.57
CA GLY A 83 4.16 -4.29 -5.08
C GLY A 83 4.08 -5.57 -4.23
N LEU A 84 5.22 -6.13 -3.83
CA LEU A 84 5.28 -7.32 -2.99
C LEU A 84 5.14 -6.95 -1.51
N PRO A 85 4.55 -7.83 -0.67
CA PRO A 85 4.50 -7.60 0.77
C PRO A 85 5.93 -7.58 1.34
N LEU A 86 6.19 -6.62 2.23
CA LEU A 86 7.45 -6.58 2.96
C LEU A 86 7.59 -7.81 3.86
N TRP A 87 8.82 -8.30 3.98
CA TRP A 87 9.12 -9.47 4.80
C TRP A 87 8.93 -9.22 6.29
N LEU A 88 9.41 -8.06 6.77
CA LEU A 88 9.23 -7.60 8.15
C LEU A 88 7.89 -6.88 8.26
N LYS A 89 6.82 -7.65 8.40
CA LYS A 89 5.45 -7.17 8.48
C LYS A 89 4.68 -7.99 9.52
N PHE A 90 3.87 -7.29 10.32
CA PHE A 90 3.05 -7.86 11.39
C PHE A 90 1.66 -7.23 11.37
N GLN A 91 0.61 -8.04 11.52
CA GLN A 91 -0.77 -7.57 11.52
C GLN A 91 -1.27 -7.34 12.95
N ILE A 92 -1.87 -6.17 13.19
CA ILE A 92 -2.48 -5.79 14.47
C ILE A 92 -3.92 -5.35 14.18
N GLY A 93 -4.87 -6.28 14.35
CA GLY A 93 -6.26 -6.06 13.94
C GLY A 93 -6.37 -5.75 12.44
N ASN A 94 -6.91 -4.56 12.12
CA ASN A 94 -7.06 -4.09 10.73
C ASN A 94 -5.86 -3.26 10.25
N HIS A 95 -4.80 -3.15 11.06
CA HIS A 95 -3.60 -2.40 10.73
C HIS A 95 -2.42 -3.33 10.51
N HIS A 96 -1.43 -2.81 9.78
CA HIS A 96 -0.14 -3.46 9.61
C HIS A 96 0.94 -2.56 10.18
N ILE A 97 1.88 -3.16 10.89
CA ILE A 97 3.18 -2.56 11.19
C ILE A 97 4.24 -3.30 10.38
N TRP A 98 5.21 -2.55 9.87
CA TRP A 98 6.24 -3.09 9.01
C TRP A 98 7.52 -2.30 9.17
N ALA A 99 8.64 -2.92 8.82
CA ALA A 99 9.96 -2.29 8.79
C ALA A 99 10.74 -2.74 7.55
N TYR A 100 11.85 -2.06 7.24
CA TYR A 100 12.72 -2.44 6.12
C TYR A 100 13.89 -3.29 6.59
N ASN A 101 14.45 -2.96 7.74
CA ASN A 101 15.64 -3.55 8.32
C ASN A 101 15.64 -3.34 9.85
N GLU A 102 16.69 -3.82 10.51
CA GLU A 102 16.89 -3.70 11.95
C GLU A 102 16.91 -2.23 12.41
N ASN A 103 17.66 -1.36 11.73
CA ASN A 103 17.73 0.06 12.08
C ASN A 103 16.35 0.71 12.11
N HIS A 104 15.50 0.42 11.11
CA HIS A 104 14.13 0.91 11.08
C HIS A 104 13.29 0.36 12.24
N ILE A 105 13.48 -0.90 12.66
CA ILE A 105 12.81 -1.44 13.85
C ILE A 105 13.25 -0.65 15.09
N ASN A 106 14.55 -0.45 15.28
CA ASN A 106 15.12 0.26 16.42
C ASN A 106 14.65 1.72 16.47
N ASP A 107 14.64 2.42 15.34
CA ASP A 107 14.12 3.79 15.23
C ASP A 107 12.65 3.89 15.66
N LEU A 108 11.82 2.92 15.24
CA LEU A 108 10.41 2.85 15.63
C LEU A 108 10.27 2.58 17.13
N ILE A 109 11.01 1.62 17.68
CA ILE A 109 10.99 1.30 19.12
C ILE A 109 11.40 2.55 19.92
N ASN A 110 12.54 3.16 19.61
CA ASN A 110 13.04 4.35 20.28
C ASN A 110 12.01 5.50 20.25
N TYR A 111 11.37 5.73 19.10
CA TYR A 111 10.34 6.76 18.97
C TYR A 111 9.09 6.47 19.82
N ILE A 112 8.64 5.21 19.82
CA ILE A 112 7.43 4.78 20.53
C ILE A 112 7.68 4.69 22.04
N GLU A 113 8.89 4.35 22.45
CA GLU A 113 9.36 4.31 23.84
C GLU A 113 9.71 5.70 24.39
N SER A 114 9.88 6.74 23.58
CA SER A 114 10.05 8.09 24.11
C SER A 114 8.74 8.64 24.71
N ASP A 115 8.78 8.98 26.01
CA ASP A 115 7.67 9.65 26.70
C ASP A 115 7.54 11.12 26.28
N LEU A 116 8.66 11.77 25.93
CA LEU A 116 8.70 13.14 25.40
C LEU A 116 8.79 13.09 23.87
N ARG A 117 7.68 13.38 23.21
CA ARG A 117 7.65 13.57 21.76
C ARG A 117 7.83 15.04 21.47
N GLU A 118 9.06 15.43 21.15
CA GLU A 118 9.37 16.79 20.75
C GLU A 118 8.49 17.18 19.56
N ARG A 119 7.60 18.13 19.81
CA ARG A 119 6.81 18.74 18.76
C ARG A 119 7.72 19.75 18.09
N ILE A 120 8.42 19.31 17.05
CA ILE A 120 9.24 20.21 16.22
C ILE A 120 8.32 21.36 15.78
N VAL A 121 8.72 22.60 16.08
CA VAL A 121 7.93 23.83 15.80
C VAL A 121 7.65 23.98 14.31
N TYR A 122 8.56 23.43 13.47
CA TYR A 122 8.42 23.32 12.02
C TYR A 122 8.58 21.85 11.60
N PRO A 123 7.57 21.00 11.82
CA PRO A 123 7.70 19.60 11.48
C PRO A 123 7.82 19.48 9.96
N THR A 124 8.97 19.02 9.48
CA THR A 124 9.09 18.65 8.06
C THR A 124 8.11 17.51 7.82
N LYS A 125 7.15 17.73 6.91
CA LYS A 125 6.17 16.70 6.46
C LYS A 125 6.83 15.43 5.86
N TRP A 126 8.15 15.44 5.75
CA TRP A 126 8.99 14.43 5.14
C TRP A 126 9.63 13.49 6.16
N SER A 127 9.65 13.81 7.46
CA SER A 127 10.20 12.88 8.45
C SER A 127 9.32 11.64 8.59
N MET A 128 9.95 10.49 8.84
CA MET A 128 9.26 9.22 9.10
C MET A 128 8.22 9.41 10.21
N VAL A 129 8.64 10.02 11.32
CA VAL A 129 7.82 10.30 12.50
C VAL A 129 6.58 11.14 12.16
N ALA A 130 6.72 12.18 11.34
CA ALA A 130 5.58 13.01 10.93
C ALA A 130 4.53 12.18 10.17
N ARG A 131 4.98 11.26 9.31
CA ARG A 131 4.12 10.43 8.44
C ARG A 131 3.59 9.16 9.09
N LEU A 132 4.02 8.83 10.31
CA LEU A 132 3.49 7.67 11.03
C LEU A 132 1.96 7.81 11.24
N PRO A 133 1.19 6.74 10.98
CA PRO A 133 -0.25 6.71 11.23
C PRO A 133 -0.62 7.09 12.66
N LYS A 134 -1.77 7.75 12.82
CA LYS A 134 -2.27 8.19 14.12
C LYS A 134 -2.32 7.05 15.15
N TRP A 135 -2.81 5.87 14.76
CA TRP A 135 -2.92 4.73 15.68
C TRP A 135 -1.57 4.26 16.22
N ILE A 136 -0.47 4.44 15.48
CA ILE A 136 0.89 4.12 15.97
C ILE A 136 1.33 5.10 17.06
N LYS A 137 0.90 6.36 16.95
CA LYS A 137 1.20 7.42 17.91
C LYS A 137 0.32 7.34 19.17
N GLU A 138 -0.81 6.64 19.13
CA GLU A 138 -1.71 6.58 20.29
C GLU A 138 -1.10 5.79 21.46
N ALA A 139 -1.06 6.40 22.65
CA ALA A 139 -0.44 5.80 23.84
C ALA A 139 -1.03 4.43 24.22
N LYS A 140 -2.35 4.24 24.03
CA LYS A 140 -3.02 2.97 24.28
C LYS A 140 -2.47 1.80 23.46
N ASN A 141 -1.91 2.06 22.28
CA ASN A 141 -1.39 1.03 21.39
C ASN A 141 0.11 0.75 21.62
N ARG A 142 0.81 1.59 22.40
CA ARG A 142 2.27 1.54 22.62
C ARG A 142 2.77 0.14 22.96
N LYS A 143 2.18 -0.50 23.98
CA LYS A 143 2.58 -1.84 24.43
C LYS A 143 2.44 -2.91 23.33
N VAL A 144 1.33 -2.88 22.59
CA VAL A 144 1.04 -3.84 21.52
C VAL A 144 2.00 -3.64 20.35
N ILE A 145 2.29 -2.38 20.01
CA ILE A 145 3.19 -2.03 18.91
C ILE A 145 4.63 -2.42 19.22
N ILE A 146 5.14 -2.09 20.41
CA ILE A 146 6.49 -2.48 20.84
C ILE A 146 6.63 -4.00 20.82
N LYS A 147 5.62 -4.73 21.31
CA LYS A 147 5.62 -6.19 21.26
C LYS A 147 5.74 -6.69 19.81
N ALA A 148 4.95 -6.15 18.89
CA ALA A 148 5.01 -6.52 17.47
C ALA A 148 6.38 -6.22 16.83
N LEU A 149 6.99 -5.08 17.14
CA LEU A 149 8.33 -4.71 16.65
C LEU A 149 9.41 -5.65 17.19
N LYS A 150 9.34 -6.05 18.46
CA LYS A 150 10.25 -7.04 19.05
C LYS A 150 10.10 -8.41 18.40
N GLU A 151 8.88 -8.83 18.05
CA GLU A 151 8.66 -10.07 17.28
C GLU A 151 9.23 -9.98 15.86
N LEU A 152 9.15 -8.81 15.20
CA LEU A 152 9.82 -8.60 13.92
C LEU A 152 11.35 -8.68 14.06
N ASN A 153 11.94 -8.17 15.15
CA ASN A 153 13.37 -8.28 15.39
C ASN A 153 13.80 -9.73 15.58
N LYS A 154 13.07 -10.50 16.40
CA LYS A 154 13.31 -11.95 16.57
C LYS A 154 13.21 -12.70 15.24
N LYS A 155 12.24 -12.34 14.40
CA LYS A 155 12.10 -12.90 13.04
C LYS A 155 13.35 -12.62 12.20
N LEU A 156 13.91 -11.41 12.30
CA LEU A 156 15.11 -11.01 11.59
C LEU A 156 16.35 -11.76 12.12
N GLU A 157 16.56 -11.79 13.43
CA GLU A 157 17.69 -12.48 14.08
C GLU A 157 17.72 -13.97 13.76
N LYS A 158 16.55 -14.64 13.77
CA LYS A 158 16.45 -16.05 13.42
C LYS A 158 16.96 -16.33 12.00
N ILE A 159 16.77 -15.38 11.09
CA ILE A 159 17.17 -15.53 9.69
C ILE A 159 18.67 -15.34 9.55
N ILE A 160 19.25 -14.31 10.19
CA ILE A 160 20.69 -14.06 10.15
C ILE A 160 21.44 -15.30 10.63
N ARG A 161 21.01 -15.89 11.76
CA ARG A 161 21.60 -17.12 12.32
C ARG A 161 21.46 -18.38 11.45
N VAL A 162 20.61 -18.37 10.42
CA VAL A 162 20.47 -19.51 9.48
C VAL A 162 21.47 -19.38 8.32
N PHE A 163 21.99 -18.18 8.08
CA PHE A 163 22.95 -17.90 7.00
C PHE A 163 24.41 -17.82 7.48
N ASP A 164 24.62 -17.74 8.80
CA ASP A 164 25.91 -17.92 9.47
C ASP A 164 26.19 -19.40 9.78
#